data_AF-A0A353YHL5-F1
#
_entry.id   AF-A0A353YHL5-F1
#
_cell.length_a   1.000
_cell.length_b   1.000
_cell.length_c   1.000
_cell.angle_alpha   90.00
_cell.angle_beta   90.00
_cell.angle_gamma   90.00
#
_symmetry.space_group_name_H-M   'P 1'
#
loop_
_entity.id
_entity.type
_entity.pdbx_description
1 polymer ?
#
loop_
_entity_poly.entity_id
_entity_poly.type
_entity_poly.pdbx_seq_one_letter_code
_entity_poly.pdbx_strand_id
1 'polypeptide(L)'
;LMLPTIDAGLAADKGVLAVISAHTPGWVAVPFFIFVVVGEIWANYLDVYTAGLVSLAMGIKVRRWQAALGCGLLGTALAAYAVLVSDFHIAYEDFLILTYLWAPAWAAVVLLSFFIFDATPRPALALAAWSVGTAASLVFVNYDNLFSNIGGGASQTFFNQGLIGGLHGADLSGIVSAAVAAGVYLGARRLSPS
;
A
#
# COMPACT_ATOMS: atom_id res chain seq x y z
N LEU A 1 17.42 -7.58 -11.49
CA LEU A 1 17.04 -8.84 -10.81
C LEU A 1 17.28 -10.00 -11.80
N MET A 2 18.43 -10.67 -11.71
CA MET A 2 18.86 -11.76 -12.62
C MET A 2 18.55 -13.18 -12.08
N LEU A 3 17.89 -13.28 -10.92
CA LEU A 3 17.53 -14.55 -10.29
C LEU A 3 16.38 -15.29 -11.01
N PRO A 4 15.33 -14.63 -11.54
CA PRO A 4 14.27 -15.30 -12.29
C PRO A 4 14.73 -15.90 -13.62
N THR A 5 15.87 -15.47 -14.17
CA THR A 5 16.40 -15.96 -15.46
C THR A 5 17.21 -17.26 -15.34
N ILE A 6 17.54 -17.69 -14.12
CA ILE A 6 18.31 -18.93 -13.87
C ILE A 6 17.40 -20.16 -14.02
N ASP A 7 16.19 -20.08 -13.47
CA ASP A 7 15.13 -21.07 -13.67
C ASP A 7 13.78 -20.35 -13.62
N ALA A 8 13.34 -19.89 -14.79
CA ALA A 8 12.09 -19.14 -14.93
C ALA A 8 10.85 -20.00 -14.64
N GLY A 9 10.95 -21.31 -14.87
CA GLY A 9 9.86 -22.25 -14.57
C GLY A 9 9.68 -22.42 -13.08
N LEU A 10 10.78 -22.67 -12.35
CA LEU A 10 10.74 -22.80 -10.89
C LEU A 10 10.39 -21.49 -10.19
N ALA A 11 10.86 -20.35 -10.70
CA ALA A 11 10.51 -19.03 -10.19
C ALA A 11 9.01 -18.72 -10.32
N ALA A 12 8.41 -19.07 -11.46
CA ALA A 12 6.99 -18.87 -11.71
C ALA A 12 6.11 -19.80 -10.88
N ASP A 13 6.54 -21.04 -10.66
CA ASP A 13 5.73 -22.08 -10.01
C ASP A 13 5.86 -22.08 -8.47
N LYS A 14 7.05 -21.77 -7.94
CA LYS A 14 7.35 -21.84 -6.49
C LYS A 14 7.98 -20.57 -5.91
N GLY A 15 8.09 -19.51 -6.71
CA GLY A 15 8.64 -18.22 -6.29
C GLY A 15 10.17 -18.17 -6.30
N VAL A 16 10.69 -16.94 -6.18
CA VAL A 16 12.14 -16.65 -6.28
C VAL A 16 12.95 -17.32 -5.16
N LEU A 17 12.35 -17.52 -3.98
CA LEU A 17 12.99 -18.19 -2.84
C LEU A 17 13.27 -19.68 -3.13
N ALA A 18 12.45 -20.34 -3.95
CA ALA A 18 12.65 -21.72 -4.37
C ALA A 18 13.84 -21.87 -5.33
N VAL A 19 14.08 -20.86 -6.18
CA VAL A 19 15.26 -20.82 -7.06
C VAL A 19 16.53 -20.69 -6.23
N ILE A 20 16.51 -19.85 -5.19
CA ILE A 20 17.66 -19.68 -4.29
C ILE A 20 17.97 -20.99 -3.56
N SER A 21 16.97 -21.68 -3.01
CA SER A 21 17.18 -22.94 -2.30
C SER A 21 17.60 -24.09 -3.22
N ALA A 22 17.15 -24.11 -4.48
CA ALA A 22 17.51 -25.14 -5.45
C ALA A 22 18.95 -25.00 -5.97
N HIS A 23 19.45 -23.77 -6.12
CA HIS A 23 20.75 -23.51 -6.77
C HIS A 23 21.86 -23.04 -5.83
N THR A 24 21.56 -22.81 -4.54
CA THR A 24 22.54 -22.33 -3.57
C THR A 24 22.98 -23.44 -2.62
N PRO A 25 24.29 -23.63 -2.36
CA PRO A 25 24.77 -24.55 -1.34
C PRO A 25 24.13 -24.26 0.03
N GLY A 26 23.73 -25.31 0.75
CA GLY A 26 23.02 -25.18 2.03
C GLY A 26 23.73 -24.32 3.09
N TRP A 27 25.06 -24.29 3.08
CA TRP A 27 25.86 -23.46 3.98
C TRP A 27 25.74 -21.95 3.73
N VAL A 28 25.29 -21.53 2.53
CA VAL A 28 24.94 -20.13 2.22
C VAL A 28 23.43 -19.91 2.37
N ALA A 29 22.62 -20.86 1.90
CA ALA A 29 21.17 -20.73 1.92
C ALA A 29 20.63 -20.61 3.36
N VAL A 30 21.11 -21.45 4.29
CA VAL A 30 20.66 -21.43 5.69
C VAL A 30 20.89 -20.08 6.39
N PRO A 31 22.12 -19.51 6.45
CA PRO A 31 22.31 -18.21 7.07
C PRO A 31 21.59 -17.08 6.33
N PHE A 32 21.43 -17.18 5.00
CA PHE A 32 20.60 -16.24 4.23
C PHE A 32 19.14 -16.25 4.69
N PHE A 33 18.51 -17.43 4.80
CA PHE A 33 17.13 -17.52 5.28
C PHE A 33 16.98 -17.09 6.74
N ILE A 34 17.95 -17.41 7.61
CA ILE A 34 17.96 -16.87 8.99
C ILE A 34 17.99 -15.35 8.96
N PHE A 35 18.84 -14.75 8.12
CA PHE A 35 18.92 -13.30 7.98
C PHE A 35 17.61 -12.70 7.47
N VAL A 36 16.97 -13.31 6.48
CA VAL A 36 15.65 -12.88 5.97
C VAL A 36 14.62 -12.93 7.09
N VAL A 37 14.49 -14.05 7.81
CA VAL A 37 13.53 -14.19 8.91
C VAL A 37 13.78 -13.15 10.01
N VAL A 38 15.04 -12.95 10.39
CA VAL A 38 15.40 -11.95 11.40
C VAL A 38 15.07 -10.55 10.90
N GLY A 39 15.41 -10.22 9.65
CA GLY A 39 15.08 -8.95 9.01
C GLY A 39 13.58 -8.65 9.01
N GLU A 40 12.76 -9.63 8.67
CA GLU A 40 11.30 -9.53 8.73
C GLU A 40 10.78 -9.28 10.15
N ILE A 41 11.36 -9.93 11.16
CA ILE A 41 11.00 -9.68 12.57
C ILE A 41 11.33 -8.23 12.97
N TRP A 42 12.50 -7.72 12.58
CA TRP A 42 12.90 -6.35 12.88
C TRP A 42 12.01 -5.31 12.19
N ALA A 43 11.68 -5.52 10.91
CA ALA A 43 10.78 -4.65 10.17
C ALA A 43 9.39 -4.58 10.83
N ASN A 44 8.79 -5.73 11.11
CA ASN A 44 7.48 -5.82 11.75
C ASN A 44 7.47 -5.26 13.18
N TYR A 45 8.59 -5.32 13.90
CA TYR A 45 8.71 -4.72 15.23
C TYR A 45 8.55 -3.19 15.17
N LEU A 46 9.15 -2.52 14.19
CA LEU A 46 9.03 -1.08 13.99
C LEU A 46 7.59 -0.68 13.61
N ASP A 47 6.91 -1.50 12.80
CA ASP A 47 5.51 -1.27 12.43
C ASP A 47 4.57 -1.38 13.63
N VAL A 48 4.74 -2.42 14.46
CA VAL A 48 3.96 -2.56 15.71
C VAL A 48 4.25 -1.43 16.68
N TYR A 49 5.50 -0.98 16.75
CA TYR A 49 5.89 0.13 17.61
C TYR A 49 5.21 1.44 17.19
N THR A 50 5.27 1.79 15.90
CA THR A 50 4.64 3.00 15.37
C THR A 50 3.11 2.94 15.47
N ALA A 51 2.50 1.79 15.17
CA ALA A 51 1.06 1.57 15.38
C ALA A 51 0.64 1.74 16.85
N GLY A 52 1.49 1.31 17.79
CA GLY A 52 1.29 1.52 19.22
C GLY A 52 1.33 3.00 19.62
N LEU A 53 2.26 3.78 19.07
CA LEU A 53 2.31 5.24 19.29
C LEU A 53 1.07 5.93 18.70
N VAL A 54 0.65 5.55 17.50
CA VAL A 54 -0.56 6.08 16.85
C VAL A 54 -1.81 5.74 17.66
N SER A 55 -1.91 4.51 18.18
CA SER A 55 -3.03 4.08 19.03
C SER A 55 -3.13 4.92 20.32
N LEU A 56 -1.99 5.19 20.97
CA LEU A 56 -1.93 6.05 22.14
C LEU A 56 -2.33 7.50 21.82
N ALA A 57 -1.92 8.03 20.66
CA ALA A 57 -2.32 9.35 20.19
C ALA A 57 -3.83 9.45 19.92
N MET A 58 -4.44 8.37 19.43
CA MET A 58 -5.90 8.26 19.26
C MET A 58 -6.66 7.99 20.57
N GLY A 59 -5.96 7.80 21.70
CA GLY A 59 -6.57 7.45 22.99
C GLY A 59 -7.04 5.99 23.09
N ILE A 60 -6.71 5.15 22.12
CA ILE A 60 -7.06 3.72 22.09
C ILE A 60 -6.06 2.95 22.98
N LYS A 61 -6.55 2.44 24.11
CA LYS A 61 -5.73 1.70 25.08
C LYS A 61 -5.71 0.20 24.75
N VAL A 62 -4.91 -0.18 23.75
CA VAL A 62 -4.66 -1.60 23.41
C VAL A 62 -3.27 -2.01 23.88
N ARG A 63 -3.12 -3.22 24.44
CA ARG A 63 -1.79 -3.73 24.81
C ARG A 63 -1.02 -4.08 23.53
N ARG A 64 0.27 -3.71 23.45
CA ARG A 64 1.10 -3.88 22.24
C ARG A 64 1.06 -5.30 21.65
N TRP A 65 1.11 -6.32 22.50
CA TRP A 65 1.05 -7.71 22.05
C TRP A 65 -0.30 -8.09 21.42
N GLN A 66 -1.42 -7.48 21.87
CA GLN A 66 -2.75 -7.73 21.30
C GLN A 66 -2.88 -7.12 19.92
N ALA A 67 -2.38 -5.90 19.74
CA ALA A 67 -2.33 -5.26 18.43
C ALA A 67 -1.44 -6.05 17.46
N ALA A 68 -0.25 -6.47 17.92
CA ALA A 68 0.67 -7.29 17.12
C ALA A 68 0.06 -8.63 16.70
N LEU A 69 -0.58 -9.35 17.64
CA LEU A 69 -1.25 -10.62 17.31
C LEU A 69 -2.46 -10.42 16.41
N GLY A 70 -3.24 -9.36 16.62
CA GLY A 70 -4.37 -9.03 15.75
C GLY A 70 -3.93 -8.77 14.32
N CYS A 71 -2.94 -7.89 14.14
CA CYS A 71 -2.34 -7.62 12.82
C CYS A 71 -1.70 -8.87 12.21
N GLY A 72 -0.96 -9.65 12.99
CA GLY A 72 -0.33 -10.88 12.51
C GLY A 72 -1.36 -11.92 12.07
N LEU A 73 -2.45 -12.10 12.82
CA LEU A 73 -3.51 -13.05 12.49
C LEU A 73 -4.31 -12.60 11.27
N LEU A 74 -4.65 -11.32 11.17
CA LEU A 74 -5.30 -10.74 9.99
C LEU A 74 -4.41 -10.82 8.76
N GLY A 75 -3.13 -10.44 8.88
CA GLY A 75 -2.15 -10.53 7.80
C GLY A 75 -1.93 -11.98 7.36
N THR A 76 -1.85 -12.93 8.30
CA THR A 76 -1.75 -14.36 7.98
C THR A 76 -3.00 -14.86 7.26
N ALA A 77 -4.20 -14.45 7.69
CA ALA A 77 -5.44 -14.82 7.03
C ALA A 77 -5.54 -14.27 5.60
N LEU A 78 -5.16 -13.00 5.40
CA LEU A 78 -5.08 -12.36 4.10
C LEU A 78 -4.04 -13.03 3.19
N ALA A 79 -2.84 -13.30 3.71
CA ALA A 79 -1.79 -13.98 2.97
C ALA A 79 -2.19 -15.42 2.61
N ALA A 80 -2.80 -16.15 3.55
CA ALA A 80 -3.32 -17.48 3.28
C ALA A 80 -4.43 -17.45 2.22
N TYR A 81 -5.33 -16.48 2.25
CA TYR A 81 -6.33 -16.29 1.19
C TYR A 81 -5.68 -15.98 -0.17
N ALA A 82 -4.73 -15.05 -0.19
CA ALA A 82 -4.01 -14.64 -1.40
C ALA A 82 -3.20 -15.78 -2.05
N VAL A 83 -2.71 -16.74 -1.25
CA VAL A 83 -1.90 -17.87 -1.74
C VAL A 83 -2.74 -19.12 -2.03
N LEU A 84 -3.78 -19.38 -1.23
CA LEU A 84 -4.55 -20.63 -1.32
C LEU A 84 -5.81 -20.50 -2.18
N VAL A 85 -6.33 -19.29 -2.36
CA VAL A 85 -7.63 -19.05 -3.00
C VAL A 85 -7.50 -18.13 -4.22
N SER A 86 -6.69 -17.08 -4.14
CA SER A 86 -6.44 -16.14 -5.24
C SER A 86 -5.11 -16.44 -5.94
N ASP A 87 -4.91 -15.86 -7.12
CA ASP A 87 -3.58 -15.75 -7.70
C ASP A 87 -2.81 -14.66 -6.97
N PHE A 88 -1.69 -15.02 -6.34
CA PHE A 88 -0.86 -14.09 -5.56
C PHE A 88 -0.49 -12.84 -6.36
N HIS A 89 -0.25 -12.98 -7.68
CA HIS A 89 0.08 -11.86 -8.54
C HIS A 89 -1.05 -10.82 -8.56
N ILE A 90 -2.29 -11.28 -8.71
CA ILE A 90 -3.45 -10.40 -8.80
C ILE A 90 -3.77 -9.81 -7.42
N ALA A 91 -3.74 -10.62 -6.36
CA ALA A 91 -3.95 -10.14 -4.99
C ALA A 91 -2.91 -9.06 -4.58
N TYR A 92 -1.67 -9.21 -5.06
CA TYR A 92 -0.62 -8.22 -4.85
C TYR A 92 -0.87 -6.93 -5.64
N GLU A 93 -1.27 -7.02 -6.91
CA GLU A 93 -1.64 -5.86 -7.72
C GLU A 93 -2.83 -5.09 -7.10
N ASP A 94 -3.88 -5.79 -6.70
CA ASP A 94 -5.05 -5.21 -6.03
C ASP A 94 -4.64 -4.47 -4.75
N PHE A 95 -3.75 -5.07 -3.95
CA PHE A 95 -3.21 -4.43 -2.75
C PHE A 95 -2.42 -3.15 -3.07
N LEU A 96 -1.58 -3.18 -4.11
CA LEU A 96 -0.83 -1.99 -4.55
C LEU A 96 -1.77 -0.87 -4.99
N ILE A 97 -2.78 -1.15 -5.82
CA ILE A 97 -3.72 -0.12 -6.29
C ILE A 97 -4.52 0.44 -5.11
N LEU A 98 -4.99 -0.41 -4.19
CA LEU A 98 -5.76 0.02 -3.02
C LEU A 98 -4.95 0.93 -2.09
N THR A 99 -3.67 0.63 -1.88
CA THR A 99 -2.78 1.49 -1.09
C THR A 99 -2.45 2.79 -1.83
N TYR A 100 -2.35 2.75 -3.16
CA TYR A 100 -2.09 3.91 -4.02
C TYR A 100 -3.22 4.96 -4.00
N LEU A 101 -4.44 4.54 -3.68
CA LEU A 101 -5.62 5.39 -3.62
C LEU A 101 -5.47 6.56 -2.62
N TRP A 102 -4.93 6.28 -1.44
CA TRP A 102 -4.98 7.19 -0.29
C TRP A 102 -3.61 7.57 0.25
N ALA A 103 -2.59 6.71 0.11
CA ALA A 103 -1.27 6.94 0.68
C ALA A 103 -0.55 8.17 0.07
N PRO A 104 -0.59 8.42 -1.26
CA PRO A 104 0.04 9.60 -1.85
C PRO A 104 -0.60 10.91 -1.40
N ALA A 105 -1.93 10.96 -1.25
CA ALA A 105 -2.63 12.11 -0.66
C ALA A 105 -2.15 12.40 0.76
N TRP A 106 -1.96 11.36 1.58
CA TRP A 106 -1.46 11.51 2.94
C TRP A 106 -0.02 12.00 2.95
N ALA A 107 0.85 11.43 2.11
CA ALA A 107 2.23 11.86 1.95
C ALA A 107 2.31 13.34 1.55
N ALA A 108 1.50 13.79 0.58
CA ALA A 108 1.47 15.18 0.16
C ALA A 108 1.11 16.14 1.31
N VAL A 109 0.05 15.83 2.06
CA VAL A 109 -0.38 16.65 3.22
C VAL A 109 0.67 16.69 4.31
N VAL A 110 1.28 15.55 4.63
CA VAL A 110 2.32 15.46 5.67
C VAL A 110 3.57 16.23 5.25
N LEU A 111 4.04 16.06 4.01
CA LEU A 111 5.18 16.81 3.48
C LEU A 111 4.92 18.32 3.52
N LEU A 112 3.76 18.77 3.06
CA LEU A 112 3.39 20.19 3.10
C LEU A 112 3.25 20.72 4.53
N SER A 113 2.81 19.89 5.47
CA SER A 113 2.73 20.25 6.89
C SER A 113 4.12 20.40 7.52
N PHE A 114 5.09 19.59 7.10
CA PHE A 114 6.47 19.66 7.60
C PHE A 114 7.29 20.79 6.97
N PHE A 115 7.24 20.96 5.64
CA PHE A 115 8.08 21.93 4.93
C PHE A 115 7.58 23.36 5.02
N ILE A 116 6.27 23.56 5.13
CA ILE A 116 5.68 24.87 5.36
C ILE A 116 5.59 25.03 6.87
N PHE A 117 6.71 25.44 7.48
CA PHE A 117 6.83 25.68 8.92
C PHE A 117 5.74 26.64 9.38
N ASP A 118 4.71 26.08 10.00
CA ASP A 118 3.55 26.79 10.50
C ASP A 118 3.64 26.82 12.02
N ALA A 119 3.42 27.98 12.62
CA ALA A 119 3.39 28.10 14.08
C ALA A 119 2.12 27.45 14.68
N THR A 120 1.10 27.20 13.84
CA THR A 120 -0.19 26.66 14.26
C THR A 120 -0.47 25.30 13.62
N PRO A 121 -0.65 24.23 14.42
CA PRO A 121 -1.06 22.93 13.88
C PRO A 121 -2.52 23.00 13.38
N ARG A 122 -2.76 22.58 12.13
CA ARG A 122 -4.10 22.57 11.50
C ARG A 122 -4.55 21.15 11.12
N PRO A 123 -4.80 20.26 12.10
CA PRO A 123 -5.09 18.84 11.84
C PRO A 123 -6.40 18.62 11.07
N ALA A 124 -7.44 19.41 11.34
CA ALA A 124 -8.73 19.28 10.65
C ALA A 124 -8.60 19.58 9.14
N LEU A 125 -7.80 20.58 8.78
CA LEU A 125 -7.54 20.94 7.39
C LEU A 125 -6.73 19.85 6.68
N ALA A 126 -5.72 19.29 7.36
CA ALA A 126 -4.95 18.16 6.86
C ALA A 126 -5.84 16.95 6.54
N LEU A 127 -6.73 16.58 7.47
CA LEU A 127 -7.69 15.49 7.26
C LEU A 127 -8.68 15.77 6.13
N ALA A 128 -9.20 17.00 6.04
CA ALA A 128 -10.10 17.38 4.95
C ALA A 128 -9.41 17.30 3.59
N ALA A 129 -8.18 17.82 3.47
CA ALA A 129 -7.40 17.76 2.25
C ALA A 129 -7.08 16.32 1.83
N TRP A 130 -6.69 15.47 2.78
CA TRP A 130 -6.48 14.05 2.55
C TRP A 130 -7.74 13.34 2.06
N SER A 131 -8.89 13.58 2.70
CA SER A 131 -10.17 12.99 2.31
C SER A 131 -10.59 13.40 0.89
N VAL A 132 -10.42 14.68 0.53
CA VAL A 132 -10.74 15.17 -0.82
C VAL A 132 -9.80 14.57 -1.86
N GLY A 133 -8.49 14.50 -1.58
CA GLY A 133 -7.53 13.84 -2.49
C GLY A 133 -7.83 12.36 -2.70
N THR A 134 -8.13 11.64 -1.61
CA THR A 134 -8.53 10.22 -1.68
C THR A 134 -9.85 10.04 -2.44
N ALA A 135 -10.84 10.90 -2.23
CA ALA A 135 -12.09 10.84 -2.97
C ALA A 135 -11.90 11.10 -4.47
N ALA A 136 -11.05 12.07 -4.83
CA ALA A 136 -10.73 12.36 -6.23
C ALA A 136 -10.04 11.18 -6.92
N SER A 137 -9.20 10.45 -6.20
CA SER A 137 -8.46 9.30 -6.73
C SER A 137 -9.38 8.19 -7.27
N LEU A 138 -10.55 7.97 -6.65
CA LEU A 138 -11.54 6.98 -7.08
C LEU A 138 -12.02 7.21 -8.52
N VAL A 139 -12.01 8.44 -9.01
CA VAL A 139 -12.40 8.73 -10.41
C VAL A 139 -11.35 8.22 -11.41
N PHE A 140 -10.09 8.11 -11.00
CA PHE A 140 -8.95 7.81 -11.86
C PHE A 140 -8.33 6.43 -11.61
N VAL A 141 -8.94 5.61 -10.77
CA VAL A 141 -8.53 4.22 -10.52
C VAL A 141 -8.83 3.36 -11.74
N ASN A 142 -7.89 2.46 -12.06
CA ASN A 142 -8.17 1.38 -13.00
C ASN A 142 -8.91 0.23 -12.28
N TYR A 143 -10.24 0.27 -12.31
CA TYR A 143 -11.09 -0.74 -11.68
C TYR A 143 -11.08 -2.10 -12.38
N ASP A 144 -10.76 -2.13 -13.67
CA ASP A 144 -10.65 -3.38 -14.43
C ASP A 144 -9.50 -4.23 -13.87
N ASN A 145 -8.38 -3.59 -13.50
CA ASN A 145 -7.27 -4.27 -12.83
C ASN A 145 -7.62 -4.66 -11.38
N LEU A 146 -8.14 -3.71 -10.59
CA LEU A 146 -8.44 -3.88 -9.16
C LEU A 146 -9.50 -4.96 -8.84
N PHE A 147 -10.38 -5.28 -9.80
CA PHE A 147 -11.42 -6.30 -9.65
C PHE A 147 -11.32 -7.44 -10.67
N SER A 148 -10.15 -7.61 -11.29
CA SER A 148 -9.90 -8.67 -12.27
C SER A 148 -10.23 -10.07 -11.71
N ASN A 149 -9.97 -10.31 -10.42
CA ASN A 149 -10.27 -11.54 -9.68
C ASN A 149 -11.77 -11.91 -9.55
N ILE A 150 -12.69 -10.93 -9.61
CA ILE A 150 -14.12 -11.13 -9.29
C ILE A 150 -14.97 -11.13 -10.58
N GLY A 151 -14.36 -11.46 -11.71
CA GLY A 151 -15.01 -11.43 -13.03
C GLY A 151 -14.87 -10.08 -13.75
N GLY A 152 -13.82 -9.31 -13.43
CA GLY A 152 -13.44 -8.07 -14.13
C GLY A 152 -12.97 -8.25 -15.59
N GLY A 153 -13.26 -9.39 -16.21
CA GLY A 153 -13.07 -9.62 -17.63
C GLY A 153 -14.36 -9.30 -18.40
N ALA A 154 -14.39 -8.15 -19.08
CA ALA A 154 -15.31 -7.80 -20.18
C ALA A 154 -16.82 -7.60 -19.89
N SER A 155 -17.37 -7.92 -18.72
CA SER A 155 -18.83 -7.76 -18.46
C SER A 155 -19.22 -6.65 -17.48
N GLN A 156 -18.27 -6.07 -16.75
CA GLN A 156 -18.57 -4.98 -15.81
C GLN A 156 -18.21 -3.65 -16.46
N THR A 157 -19.18 -2.74 -16.58
CA THR A 157 -18.95 -1.39 -17.08
C THR A 157 -18.78 -0.44 -15.90
N PHE A 158 -17.55 0.01 -15.62
CA PHE A 158 -17.31 1.05 -14.62
C PHE A 158 -17.58 2.45 -15.18
N PHE A 159 -17.99 3.38 -14.31
CA PHE A 159 -18.36 4.74 -14.69
C PHE A 159 -17.20 5.54 -15.34
N ASN A 160 -15.95 5.19 -15.05
CA ASN A 160 -14.75 5.85 -15.57
C ASN A 160 -14.06 5.08 -16.70
N GLN A 161 -14.68 4.04 -17.27
CA GLN A 161 -14.06 3.23 -18.34
C GLN A 161 -13.65 4.04 -19.57
N GLY A 162 -14.45 5.04 -19.97
CA GLY A 162 -14.05 5.92 -21.08
C GLY A 162 -12.81 6.76 -20.78
N LEU A 163 -12.65 7.19 -19.52
CA LEU A 163 -11.49 7.95 -19.06
C LEU A 163 -10.23 7.06 -19.03
N ILE A 164 -10.33 5.87 -18.42
CA ILE A 164 -9.21 4.92 -18.32
C ILE A 164 -8.83 4.37 -19.70
N GLY A 165 -9.81 4.10 -20.56
CA GLY A 165 -9.58 3.69 -21.95
C GLY A 165 -8.84 4.76 -22.75
N GLY A 166 -9.19 6.04 -22.57
CA GLY A 166 -8.44 7.16 -23.18
C GLY A 166 -7.02 7.33 -22.63
N LEU A 167 -6.76 6.84 -21.42
CA LEU A 167 -5.43 6.79 -20.79
C LEU A 167 -4.66 5.51 -21.12
N HIS A 168 -5.15 4.68 -22.03
CA HIS A 168 -4.59 3.37 -22.39
C HIS A 168 -4.42 2.43 -21.19
N GLY A 169 -5.33 2.48 -20.21
CA GLY A 169 -5.27 1.65 -19.00
C GLY A 169 -4.33 2.16 -17.92
N ALA A 170 -3.75 3.36 -18.07
CA ALA A 170 -2.90 3.94 -17.05
C ALA A 170 -3.70 4.35 -15.80
N ASP A 171 -3.24 3.91 -14.63
CA ASP A 171 -3.77 4.35 -13.35
C ASP A 171 -3.11 5.67 -12.92
N LEU A 172 -3.91 6.73 -12.84
CA LEU A 172 -3.46 8.06 -12.40
C LEU A 172 -3.92 8.41 -10.98
N SER A 173 -4.59 7.48 -10.29
CA SER A 173 -5.25 7.71 -9.00
C SER A 173 -4.32 8.31 -7.95
N GLY A 174 -3.11 7.79 -7.80
CA GLY A 174 -2.15 8.29 -6.79
C GLY A 174 -1.56 9.66 -7.13
N ILE A 175 -1.31 9.96 -8.40
CA ILE A 175 -0.82 11.29 -8.80
C ILE A 175 -1.92 12.32 -8.57
N VAL A 176 -3.15 11.99 -8.98
CA VAL A 176 -4.32 12.86 -8.76
C VAL A 176 -4.59 13.04 -7.27
N SER A 177 -4.50 11.97 -6.46
CA SER A 177 -4.75 12.04 -5.02
C SER A 177 -3.77 12.99 -4.33
N ALA A 178 -2.47 12.89 -4.65
CA ALA A 178 -1.44 13.78 -4.14
C ALA A 178 -1.65 15.23 -4.59
N ALA A 179 -1.91 15.45 -5.88
CA ALA A 179 -2.08 16.79 -6.45
C ALA A 179 -3.31 17.51 -5.89
N VAL A 180 -4.44 16.82 -5.80
CA VAL A 180 -5.69 17.37 -5.24
C VAL A 180 -5.53 17.64 -3.76
N ALA A 181 -4.96 16.71 -2.98
CA ALA A 181 -4.71 16.93 -1.56
C ALA A 181 -3.79 18.14 -1.32
N ALA A 182 -2.71 18.25 -2.10
CA ALA A 182 -1.80 19.39 -2.03
C ALA A 182 -2.51 20.72 -2.37
N GLY A 183 -3.28 20.74 -3.46
CA GLY A 183 -4.03 21.92 -3.90
C GLY A 183 -5.06 22.38 -2.87
N VAL A 184 -5.84 21.45 -2.31
CA VAL A 184 -6.84 21.74 -1.27
C VAL A 184 -6.15 22.24 0.00
N TYR A 185 -5.07 21.60 0.42
CA TYR A 185 -4.33 21.98 1.62
C TYR A 185 -3.75 23.39 1.52
N LEU A 186 -3.12 23.72 0.38
CA LEU A 186 -2.57 25.05 0.12
C LEU A 186 -3.66 26.12 -0.08
N GLY A 187 -4.72 25.78 -0.82
CA GLY A 187 -5.84 26.69 -1.08
C GLY A 187 -6.60 27.06 0.20
N ALA A 188 -6.93 26.06 1.02
CA ALA A 188 -7.61 26.29 2.31
C ALA A 188 -6.74 27.10 3.28
N ARG A 189 -5.42 26.93 3.24
CA ARG A 189 -4.48 27.77 4.00
C ARG A 189 -4.50 29.23 3.57
N ARG A 190 -4.62 29.52 2.27
CA ARG A 190 -4.68 30.90 1.76
C ARG A 190 -5.98 31.61 2.09
N LEU A 191 -7.09 30.87 2.16
CA LEU A 191 -8.43 31.42 2.43
C LEU A 191 -8.68 31.69 3.93
N SER A 192 -7.95 31.02 4.81
CA SER A 192 -7.96 31.28 6.24
C SER A 192 -6.55 31.71 6.70
N PRO A 193 -6.09 32.91 6.29
CA PRO A 193 -4.89 33.50 6.83
C PRO A 193 -5.19 33.90 8.28
N SER A 194 -4.33 33.43 9.18
CA SER A 194 -4.34 33.84 10.60
C SER A 194 -4.05 35.33 10.73
#